data_AF-A0A6J4P7T3-F1
#
_entry.id   AF-A0A6J4P7T3-F1
#
_cell.length_a   1.000
_cell.length_b   1.000
_cell.length_c   1.000
_cell.angle_alpha   90.00
_cell.angle_beta   90.00
_cell.angle_gamma   90.00
#
_symmetry.space_group_name_H-M   'P 1'
#
loop_
_entity.id
_entity.type
_entity.pdbx_description
1 polymer ?
#
loop_
_entity_poly.entity_id
_entity_poly.type
_entity_poly.pdbx_seq_one_letter_code
_entity_poly.pdbx_strand_id
1 'polypeptide(L)'
;MRVLVVRKYDDFSRILSEAGFSIVNCPTVKTVALENTSDFDKQTAALESYDGVFLTSVTAAEIFRRKLREIKHDFGGKVYVLGKRSFDLLKDESLDLFFDETANTASEMFEKIAPEALESKRFLFVRGEKSLRVVPDFLKTRATLDE
;
A
#
# COMPACT_ATOMS: atom_id res chain seq x y z
N MET A 1 -12.61 10.00 31.71
CA MET A 1 -12.59 10.73 30.40
C MET A 1 -13.16 9.80 29.33
N ARG A 2 -14.03 10.30 28.44
CA ARG A 2 -14.54 9.52 27.29
C ARG A 2 -13.80 9.91 26.02
N VAL A 3 -13.42 8.94 25.20
CA VAL A 3 -12.71 9.16 23.94
C VAL A 3 -13.56 8.64 22.79
N LEU A 4 -13.84 9.51 21.81
CA LEU A 4 -14.48 9.11 20.55
C LEU A 4 -13.41 8.60 19.58
N VAL A 5 -13.59 7.39 19.08
CA VAL A 5 -12.68 6.74 18.13
C VAL A 5 -13.42 6.53 16.81
N VAL A 6 -13.02 7.24 15.76
CA VAL A 6 -13.72 7.24 14.44
C VAL A 6 -13.39 6.05 13.54
N ARG A 7 -12.63 5.08 14.06
CA ARG A 7 -12.29 3.81 13.40
C ARG A 7 -13.06 2.66 14.03
N LYS A 8 -13.01 1.48 13.40
CA LYS A 8 -13.48 0.24 14.02
C LYS A 8 -12.68 -0.07 15.28
N TYR A 9 -13.25 -0.86 16.18
CA TYR A 9 -12.53 -1.33 17.35
C TYR A 9 -11.34 -2.20 16.87
N ASP A 10 -10.14 -1.74 17.17
CA ASP A 10 -8.87 -2.37 16.83
C ASP A 10 -7.92 -2.27 18.04
N ASP A 11 -6.64 -2.58 17.84
CA ASP A 11 -5.62 -2.51 18.90
C ASP A 11 -5.52 -1.13 19.55
N PHE A 12 -5.81 -0.05 18.82
CA PHE A 12 -5.80 1.29 19.41
C PHE A 12 -6.92 1.48 20.42
N SER A 13 -8.14 1.06 20.08
CA SER A 13 -9.26 1.06 21.04
C SER A 13 -8.96 0.18 22.25
N ARG A 14 -8.33 -0.98 22.04
CA ARG A 14 -7.94 -1.91 23.11
C ARG A 14 -6.93 -1.26 24.07
N ILE A 15 -5.84 -0.70 23.54
CA ILE A 15 -4.79 -0.03 24.33
C ILE A 15 -5.39 1.11 25.17
N LEU A 16 -6.27 1.93 24.58
CA LEU A 16 -6.91 3.01 25.34
C LEU A 16 -7.86 2.48 26.43
N SER A 17 -8.60 1.39 26.14
CA SER A 17 -9.47 0.75 27.13
C SER A 17 -8.67 0.19 28.31
N GLU A 18 -7.55 -0.49 28.01
CA GLU A 18 -6.62 -1.04 29.00
C GLU A 18 -5.98 0.05 29.87
N ALA A 19 -5.77 1.25 29.31
CA ALA A 19 -5.30 2.43 30.04
C ALA A 19 -6.40 3.13 30.87
N GLY A 20 -7.63 2.61 30.93
CA GLY A 20 -8.74 3.12 31.75
C GLY A 20 -9.61 4.18 31.07
N PHE A 21 -9.46 4.41 29.76
CA PHE A 21 -10.34 5.30 29.02
C PHE A 21 -11.66 4.61 28.62
N SER A 22 -12.77 5.34 28.67
CA SER A 22 -14.05 4.86 28.15
C SER A 22 -14.15 5.20 26.67
N ILE A 23 -14.17 4.17 25.81
CA ILE A 23 -14.11 4.33 24.36
C ILE A 23 -15.49 4.24 23.74
N VAL A 24 -15.80 5.17 22.84
CA VAL A 24 -16.95 5.09 21.93
C VAL A 24 -16.41 4.98 20.52
N ASN A 25 -16.51 3.80 19.90
CA ASN A 25 -16.16 3.63 18.50
C ASN A 25 -17.32 4.07 17.60
N CYS A 26 -17.05 4.97 16.66
CA CYS A 26 -18.00 5.43 15.65
C CYS A 26 -17.32 5.34 14.27
N PRO A 27 -17.28 4.15 13.64
CA PRO A 27 -16.55 3.96 12.39
C PRO A 27 -17.16 4.81 11.26
N THR A 28 -16.43 5.81 10.76
CA THR A 28 -16.91 6.73 9.71
C THR A 28 -16.47 6.34 8.30
N VAL A 29 -15.50 5.43 8.19
CA VAL A 29 -14.94 4.96 6.92
C VAL A 29 -14.97 3.43 6.87
N LYS A 30 -15.30 2.88 5.69
CA LYS A 30 -15.26 1.45 5.42
C LYS A 30 -14.56 1.21 4.08
N THR A 31 -13.59 0.30 4.09
CA THR A 31 -13.05 -0.27 2.85
C THR A 31 -14.06 -1.27 2.29
N VAL A 32 -14.43 -1.08 1.03
CA VAL A 32 -15.29 -1.99 0.27
C VAL A 32 -14.53 -2.46 -0.96
N ALA A 33 -14.86 -3.64 -1.45
CA ALA A 33 -14.33 -4.11 -2.73
C ALA A 33 -14.82 -3.19 -3.85
N LEU A 34 -13.98 -2.98 -4.86
CA LEU A 34 -14.40 -2.32 -6.09
C LEU A 34 -15.33 -3.26 -6.87
N GLU A 35 -16.36 -2.70 -7.49
CA GLU A 35 -17.30 -3.47 -8.32
C GLU A 35 -16.66 -3.98 -9.61
N ASN A 36 -15.65 -3.26 -10.13
CA ASN A 36 -14.90 -3.64 -11.31
C ASN A 36 -13.39 -3.54 -11.05
N THR A 37 -12.68 -4.64 -11.24
CA THR A 37 -11.21 -4.75 -11.14
C THR A 37 -10.55 -5.04 -12.48
N SER A 38 -11.27 -4.95 -13.60
CA SER A 38 -10.80 -5.38 -14.91
C SER A 38 -9.48 -4.73 -15.35
N ASP A 39 -9.27 -3.47 -14.99
CA ASP A 39 -8.06 -2.75 -15.39
C ASP A 39 -6.85 -3.19 -14.55
N PHE A 40 -7.06 -3.39 -13.24
CA PHE A 40 -6.06 -4.02 -12.37
C PHE A 40 -5.73 -5.45 -12.82
N ASP A 41 -6.74 -6.23 -13.25
CA ASP A 41 -6.54 -7.59 -13.77
C ASP A 41 -5.72 -7.57 -15.08
N LYS A 42 -5.95 -6.59 -15.97
CA LYS A 42 -5.13 -6.41 -17.19
C LYS A 42 -3.69 -6.01 -16.85
N GLN A 43 -3.49 -5.07 -15.93
CA GLN A 43 -2.16 -4.61 -15.54
C GLN A 43 -1.37 -5.73 -14.86
N THR A 44 -2.02 -6.50 -13.99
CA THR A 44 -1.38 -7.67 -13.33
C THR A 44 -1.11 -8.82 -14.27
N ALA A 45 -1.86 -8.97 -15.38
CA ALA A 45 -1.50 -9.91 -16.44
C ALA A 45 -0.22 -9.50 -17.19
N ALA A 46 0.14 -8.21 -17.18
CA ALA A 46 1.36 -7.67 -17.77
C ALA A 46 2.39 -7.25 -16.70
N LEU A 47 2.40 -7.93 -15.55
CA LEU A 47 3.19 -7.49 -14.40
C LEU A 47 4.71 -7.42 -14.69
N GLU A 48 5.22 -8.30 -15.57
CA GLU A 48 6.61 -8.30 -16.04
C GLU A 48 7.03 -6.99 -16.74
N SER A 49 6.07 -6.20 -17.23
CA SER A 49 6.36 -4.93 -17.91
C SER A 49 6.66 -3.77 -16.97
N TYR A 50 6.50 -3.97 -15.66
CA TYR A 50 6.77 -2.96 -14.64
C TYR A 50 8.11 -3.21 -13.96
N ASP A 51 8.88 -2.14 -13.80
CA ASP A 51 10.11 -2.16 -13.01
C ASP A 51 9.83 -2.17 -11.50
N GLY A 52 8.64 -1.73 -11.08
CA GLY A 52 8.24 -1.80 -9.68
C GLY A 52 6.76 -1.57 -9.40
N VAL A 53 6.38 -1.83 -8.15
CA VAL A 53 5.01 -1.70 -7.63
C VAL A 53 5.02 -0.86 -6.36
N PHE A 54 4.09 0.09 -6.23
CA PHE A 54 3.88 0.86 -5.01
C PHE A 54 2.66 0.35 -4.24
N LEU A 55 2.84 0.11 -2.93
CA LEU A 55 1.81 -0.37 -2.01
C LEU A 55 1.77 0.52 -0.77
N THR A 56 0.82 1.46 -0.72
CA THR A 56 0.74 2.44 0.37
C THR A 56 -0.24 2.08 1.48
N SER A 57 -0.86 0.90 1.40
CA SER A 57 -1.81 0.42 2.40
C SER A 57 -1.77 -1.10 2.52
N VAL A 58 -2.16 -1.60 3.69
CA VAL A 58 -2.25 -3.04 3.96
C VAL A 58 -3.23 -3.71 2.99
N THR A 59 -4.36 -3.07 2.69
CA THR A 59 -5.34 -3.62 1.74
C THR A 59 -4.76 -3.76 0.34
N ALA A 60 -3.98 -2.78 -0.13
CA ALA A 60 -3.30 -2.89 -1.43
C ALA A 60 -2.30 -4.06 -1.43
N ALA A 61 -1.55 -4.24 -0.35
CA ALA A 61 -0.62 -5.35 -0.20
C ALA A 61 -1.32 -6.72 -0.17
N GLU A 62 -2.46 -6.83 0.53
CA GLU A 62 -3.29 -8.05 0.54
C GLU A 62 -3.80 -8.40 -0.86
N ILE A 63 -4.30 -7.41 -1.60
CA ILE A 63 -4.80 -7.60 -2.97
C ILE A 63 -3.67 -8.02 -3.90
N PHE A 64 -2.53 -7.33 -3.86
CA PHE A 64 -1.37 -7.63 -4.69
C PHE A 64 -0.83 -9.05 -4.42
N ARG A 65 -0.63 -9.40 -3.14
CA ARG A 65 -0.20 -10.75 -2.72
C ARG A 65 -1.14 -11.83 -3.23
N ARG A 66 -2.45 -11.61 -3.10
CA ARG A 66 -3.45 -12.57 -3.60
C ARG A 66 -3.31 -12.75 -5.11
N LYS A 67 -3.12 -11.67 -5.87
CA LYS A 67 -2.94 -11.73 -7.32
C LYS A 67 -1.68 -12.47 -7.74
N LEU A 68 -0.54 -12.21 -7.12
CA LEU A 68 0.70 -12.95 -7.40
C LEU A 68 0.51 -14.46 -7.28
N ARG A 69 -0.20 -14.90 -6.24
CA ARG A 69 -0.51 -16.32 -6.03
C ARG A 69 -1.48 -16.89 -7.06
N GLU A 70 -2.45 -16.10 -7.51
CA GLU A 70 -3.40 -16.50 -8.56
C GLU A 70 -2.70 -16.72 -9.91
N ILE A 71 -1.80 -15.81 -10.30
CA ILE A 71 -1.08 -15.88 -11.58
C ILE A 71 0.12 -16.85 -11.54
N LYS A 72 0.50 -17.35 -10.35
CA LYS A 72 1.66 -18.24 -10.12
C LYS A 72 2.94 -17.72 -10.77
N HIS A 73 3.13 -16.40 -10.71
CA HIS A 73 4.22 -15.72 -11.36
C HIS A 73 5.01 -14.92 -10.33
N ASP A 74 6.34 -15.02 -10.41
CA ASP A 74 7.26 -14.28 -9.55
C ASP A 74 7.49 -12.90 -10.16
N PHE A 75 7.18 -11.85 -9.40
CA PHE A 75 7.44 -10.49 -9.86
C PHE A 75 8.93 -10.14 -9.68
N GLY A 76 9.63 -9.93 -10.79
CA GLY A 76 11.06 -9.60 -10.78
C GLY A 76 11.40 -8.13 -10.51
N GLY A 77 10.39 -7.25 -10.42
CA GLY A 77 10.59 -5.84 -10.11
C GLY A 77 10.60 -5.54 -8.61
N LYS A 78 10.89 -4.28 -8.26
CA LYS A 78 10.96 -3.84 -6.87
C LYS A 78 9.58 -3.46 -6.32
N VAL A 79 9.25 -3.91 -5.11
CA VAL A 79 7.99 -3.61 -4.44
C VAL A 79 8.23 -2.62 -3.30
N TYR A 80 7.74 -1.40 -3.46
CA TYR A 80 7.86 -0.31 -2.50
C TYR A 80 6.66 -0.31 -1.57
N VAL A 81 6.92 -0.52 -0.28
CA VAL A 81 5.87 -0.77 0.72
C VAL A 81 5.88 0.32 1.79
N LEU A 82 4.73 0.97 1.99
CA LEU A 82 4.52 1.89 3.11
C LEU A 82 3.84 1.17 4.27
N GLY A 83 4.46 1.29 5.45
CA GLY A 83 3.92 0.81 6.71
C GLY A 83 4.29 -0.64 7.03
N LYS A 84 4.69 -0.85 8.29
CA LYS A 84 5.18 -2.13 8.81
C LYS A 84 4.25 -3.31 8.56
N ARG A 85 2.94 -3.11 8.74
CA ARG A 85 1.95 -4.20 8.55
C ARG A 85 1.88 -4.68 7.10
N SER A 86 2.06 -3.78 6.12
CA SER A 86 2.10 -4.14 4.70
C SER A 86 3.40 -4.91 4.38
N PHE A 87 4.52 -4.50 4.97
CA PHE A 87 5.81 -5.18 4.81
C PHE A 87 5.79 -6.58 5.43
N ASP A 88 5.32 -6.70 6.68
CA ASP A 88 5.20 -7.98 7.39
C ASP A 88 4.33 -9.00 6.65
N LEU A 89 3.37 -8.53 5.84
CA LEU A 89 2.51 -9.38 5.01
C LEU A 89 3.24 -9.99 3.82
N LEU A 90 4.24 -9.28 3.29
CA LEU A 90 4.92 -9.60 2.02
C LEU A 90 6.33 -10.16 2.22
N LYS A 91 6.96 -9.97 3.39
CA LYS A 91 8.37 -10.32 3.64
C LYS A 91 8.72 -11.81 3.46
N ASP A 92 7.72 -12.68 3.55
CA ASP A 92 7.89 -14.13 3.36
C ASP A 92 7.67 -14.58 1.90
N GLU A 93 7.31 -13.65 1.01
CA GLU A 93 7.18 -13.89 -0.43
C GLU A 93 8.55 -13.67 -1.11
N SER A 94 8.77 -14.31 -2.26
CA SER A 94 10.03 -14.14 -3.04
C SER A 94 10.00 -12.84 -3.85
N LEU A 95 10.01 -11.70 -3.16
CA LEU A 95 9.91 -10.35 -3.74
C LEU A 95 11.09 -9.47 -3.30
N ASP A 96 11.56 -8.59 -4.18
CA ASP A 96 12.50 -7.52 -3.81
C ASP A 96 11.72 -6.37 -3.14
N LEU A 97 11.68 -6.38 -1.80
CA LEU A 97 10.93 -5.39 -1.02
C LEU A 97 11.80 -4.18 -0.65
N PHE A 98 11.27 -2.99 -0.88
CA PHE A 98 11.73 -1.76 -0.24
C PHE A 98 10.78 -1.36 0.89
N PHE A 99 11.31 -1.22 2.09
CA PHE A 99 10.60 -0.72 3.27
C PHE A 99 11.55 0.09 4.15
N ASP A 100 11.09 1.26 4.58
CA ASP A 100 11.78 2.10 5.57
C ASP A 100 10.88 2.25 6.80
N GLU A 101 11.39 1.85 7.96
CA GLU A 101 10.62 1.86 9.22
C GLU A 101 10.35 3.26 9.77
N THR A 102 11.10 4.27 9.32
CA THR A 102 10.98 5.65 9.76
C THR A 102 9.97 6.44 8.94
N ALA A 103 9.63 5.97 7.74
CA ALA A 103 8.65 6.59 6.85
C ALA A 103 7.20 6.30 7.31
N ASN A 104 6.50 7.35 7.72
CA ASN A 104 5.07 7.34 8.05
C ASN A 104 4.21 7.85 6.90
N THR A 105 4.80 8.53 5.92
CA THR A 105 4.12 9.04 4.72
C THR A 105 4.77 8.56 3.43
N ALA A 106 4.02 8.61 2.32
CA ALA A 106 4.56 8.29 1.00
C ALA A 106 5.69 9.27 0.60
N SER A 107 5.57 10.56 0.98
CA SER A 107 6.62 11.56 0.73
C SER A 107 7.93 11.20 1.44
N GLU A 108 7.86 10.87 2.73
CA GLU A 108 9.03 10.44 3.52
C GLU A 108 9.66 9.17 2.93
N MET A 109 8.85 8.22 2.46
CA MET A 109 9.34 7.02 1.78
C MET A 109 10.15 7.39 0.51
N PHE A 110 9.66 8.34 -0.29
CA PHE A 110 10.37 8.77 -1.50
C PHE A 110 11.71 9.45 -1.21
N GLU A 111 11.85 10.17 -0.10
CA GLU A 111 13.13 10.77 0.30
C GLU A 111 14.22 9.71 0.59
N LYS A 112 13.82 8.46 0.84
CA LYS A 112 14.73 7.33 1.10
C LYS A 112 15.06 6.53 -0.15
N ILE A 113 14.35 6.76 -1.25
CA ILE A 113 14.55 6.06 -2.52
C ILE A 113 15.53 6.86 -3.37
N ALA A 114 16.58 6.20 -3.85
CA ALA A 114 17.53 6.81 -4.78
C ALA A 114 16.81 7.27 -6.06
N PRO A 115 17.02 8.51 -6.56
CA PRO A 115 16.36 9.00 -7.76
C PRO A 115 16.51 8.08 -8.97
N GLU A 116 17.68 7.46 -9.13
CA GLU A 116 18.01 6.54 -10.22
C GLU A 116 17.16 5.25 -10.20
N ALA A 117 16.61 4.90 -9.04
CA ALA A 117 15.68 3.77 -8.92
C ALA A 117 14.28 4.12 -9.44
N LEU A 118 13.98 5.40 -9.68
CA LEU A 118 12.68 5.91 -10.10
C LEU A 118 12.68 6.47 -11.52
N GLU A 119 13.79 7.07 -11.96
CA GLU A 119 13.85 7.79 -13.23
C GLU A 119 13.70 6.89 -14.47
N SER A 120 12.82 7.29 -15.39
CA SER A 120 12.51 6.60 -16.65
C SER A 120 12.02 5.15 -16.49
N LYS A 121 11.54 4.80 -15.29
CA LYS A 121 11.00 3.48 -14.96
C LYS A 121 9.48 3.43 -15.14
N ARG A 122 8.94 2.23 -15.24
CA ARG A 122 7.50 1.99 -15.29
C ARG A 122 7.02 1.36 -13.98
N PHE A 123 6.02 1.97 -13.36
CA PHE A 123 5.47 1.53 -12.08
C PHE A 123 3.99 1.24 -12.15
N LEU A 124 3.56 0.28 -11.34
CA LEU A 124 2.16 0.05 -11.02
C LEU A 124 1.87 0.54 -9.60
N PHE A 125 0.86 1.39 -9.41
CA PHE A 125 0.43 1.83 -8.09
C PHE A 125 -0.90 1.19 -7.70
N VAL A 126 -0.86 0.19 -6.83
CA VAL A 126 -2.08 -0.48 -6.38
C VAL A 126 -2.76 0.36 -5.30
N ARG A 127 -3.90 0.94 -5.63
CA ARG A 127 -4.63 1.87 -4.76
C ARG A 127 -6.14 1.68 -4.82
N GLY A 128 -6.83 2.16 -3.78
CA GLY A 128 -8.28 2.36 -3.83
C GLY A 128 -8.65 3.64 -4.57
N GLU A 129 -9.91 3.77 -4.98
CA GLU A 129 -10.44 4.91 -5.75
C GLU A 129 -10.15 6.28 -5.07
N LYS A 130 -10.29 6.37 -3.74
CA LYS A 130 -10.10 7.61 -2.96
C LYS A 130 -8.70 7.79 -2.38
N SER A 131 -7.70 7.09 -2.89
CA SER A 131 -6.31 7.21 -2.42
C SER A 131 -5.72 8.60 -2.72
N LEU A 132 -4.82 9.06 -1.86
CA LEU A 132 -4.10 10.33 -2.03
C LEU A 132 -3.25 10.31 -3.30
N ARG A 133 -3.12 11.46 -3.97
CA ARG A 133 -2.35 11.58 -5.22
C ARG A 133 -0.85 11.79 -5.02
N VAL A 134 -0.33 11.63 -3.81
CA VAL A 134 1.09 11.87 -3.48
C VAL A 134 2.03 11.03 -4.36
N VAL A 135 1.74 9.75 -4.56
CA VAL A 135 2.54 8.86 -5.42
C VAL A 135 2.49 9.30 -6.89
N PRO A 136 1.29 9.46 -7.51
CA PRO A 136 1.17 10.01 -8.86
C PRO A 136 1.85 11.36 -9.06
N ASP A 137 1.64 12.30 -8.15
CA ASP A 137 2.15 13.66 -8.26
C ASP A 137 3.68 13.68 -8.14
N PHE A 138 4.26 12.82 -7.31
CA PHE A 138 5.72 12.67 -7.20
C PHE A 138 6.35 12.06 -8.47
N LEU A 139 5.69 11.07 -9.07
CA LEU A 139 6.25 10.33 -10.21
C LEU A 139 5.95 10.95 -11.58
N LYS A 140 4.98 11.87 -11.66
CA LYS A 140 4.44 12.44 -12.91
C LYS A 140 5.49 12.91 -13.94
N THR A 141 6.63 13.43 -13.50
CA THR A 141 7.70 13.94 -14.38
C THR A 141 8.96 13.08 -14.36
N ARG A 142 8.94 11.95 -13.64
CA ARG A 142 10.12 11.09 -13.40
C ARG A 142 9.96 9.71 -14.00
N ALA A 143 8.73 9.20 -14.04
CA ALA A 143 8.44 7.82 -14.39
C ALA A 143 7.09 7.69 -15.10
N THR A 144 6.86 6.54 -15.72
CA THR A 144 5.51 6.15 -16.17
C THR A 144 4.79 5.43 -15.04
N LEU A 145 3.54 5.80 -14.78
CA LEU A 145 2.75 5.25 -13.69
C LEU A 145 1.39 4.78 -14.22
N ASP A 146 1.08 3.51 -13.99
CA ASP A 146 -0.25 2.94 -14.15
C ASP A 146 -0.90 2.77 -12.75
N GLU A 147 -2.20 3.01 -12.62
CA GLU A 147 -2.98 2.96 -11.36
C GLU A 147 -4.08 1.89 -11.41
#